data_AF-X1SVE4-F1
#
_entry.id   AF-X1SVE4-F1
#
_cell.length_a   1.000
_cell.length_b   1.000
_cell.length_c   1.000
_cell.angle_alpha   90.00
_cell.angle_beta   90.00
_cell.angle_gamma   90.00
#
_symmetry.space_group_name_H-M   'P 1'
#
loop_
_entity.id
_entity.type
_entity.pdbx_description
1 polymer ?
#
loop_
_entity_poly.entity_id
_entity_poly.type
_entity_poly.pdbx_seq_one_letter_code
_entity_poly.pdbx_strand_id
1 'polypeptide(L)'
;MDEFYPEDSDRAFIKVPLDPNQDGCVELKNMLSQIDESMKKQQFRKKIFGNKLWNSYTYQPLVRQPFEDEYDSDDEKEQNNKFDNCKIKLDIDFNTKNIMTSFFIKDTNKKTVKKVNIGKVSDLEEHLTFGSSIRMVVTTDKLWASKGGAKHYGVTMKVLQMVITPNKQSGS
;
A
#
# COMPACT_ATOMS: atom_id res chain seq x y z
N MET A 1 -18.35 -0.78 14.08
CA MET A 1 -16.99 -1.34 14.16
C MET A 1 -17.01 -2.52 13.21
N ASP A 2 -16.37 -2.40 12.06
CA ASP A 2 -16.42 -3.44 11.02
C ASP A 2 -15.82 -4.75 11.55
N GLU A 3 -16.54 -5.86 11.39
CA GLU A 3 -16.12 -7.22 11.79
C GLU A 3 -14.77 -7.65 11.21
N PHE A 4 -14.27 -6.95 10.17
CA PHE A 4 -13.05 -7.27 9.46
C PHE A 4 -11.77 -6.67 10.06
N TYR A 5 -11.86 -5.62 10.88
CA TYR A 5 -10.69 -4.95 11.48
C TYR A 5 -10.96 -4.57 12.95
N PRO A 6 -10.55 -5.41 13.92
CA PRO A 6 -10.87 -5.19 15.33
C PRO A 6 -10.12 -3.99 15.94
N GLU A 7 -8.90 -3.71 15.50
CA GLU A 7 -8.13 -2.53 15.95
C GLU A 7 -7.89 -1.52 14.81
N ASP A 8 -7.80 -0.23 15.15
CA ASP A 8 -7.51 0.85 14.19
C ASP A 8 -6.16 0.66 13.49
N SER A 9 -5.18 0.08 14.20
CA SER A 9 -3.88 -0.29 13.64
C SER A 9 -3.96 -1.34 12.53
N ASP A 10 -5.00 -2.16 12.50
CA ASP A 10 -5.18 -3.15 11.44
C ASP A 10 -5.62 -2.49 10.13
N ARG A 11 -6.21 -1.29 10.22
CA ARG A 11 -6.60 -0.43 9.08
C ARG A 11 -5.49 0.51 8.61
N ALA A 12 -4.32 0.47 9.25
CA ALA A 12 -3.21 1.39 8.98
C ALA A 12 -2.43 1.07 7.70
N PHE A 13 -3.12 1.04 6.57
CA PHE A 13 -2.55 0.84 5.26
C PHE A 13 -3.40 1.52 4.19
N ILE A 14 -2.75 1.85 3.09
CA ILE A 14 -3.40 2.40 1.90
C ILE A 14 -3.20 1.38 0.77
N LYS A 15 -4.29 1.06 0.10
CA LYS A 15 -4.28 0.27 -1.13
C LYS A 15 -4.28 1.23 -2.31
N VAL A 16 -3.18 1.27 -3.04
CA VAL A 16 -2.98 2.21 -4.15
C VAL A 16 -3.21 1.47 -5.47
N PRO A 17 -4.20 1.88 -6.27
CA PRO A 17 -4.33 1.39 -7.64
C PRO A 17 -3.22 2.01 -8.51
N LEU A 18 -2.59 1.18 -9.33
CA LEU A 18 -1.47 1.56 -10.20
C LEU A 18 -2.01 1.81 -11.62
N ASP A 19 -2.68 2.94 -11.79
CA ASP A 19 -3.24 3.38 -13.07
C ASP A 19 -2.11 3.65 -14.10
N PRO A 20 -2.07 2.95 -15.25
CA PRO A 20 -1.04 3.15 -16.26
C PRO A 20 -1.11 4.52 -16.94
N ASN A 21 -2.21 5.27 -16.82
CA ASN A 21 -2.36 6.60 -17.39
C ASN A 21 -1.79 7.71 -16.48
N GLN A 22 -1.34 7.36 -15.27
CA GLN A 22 -0.75 8.30 -14.32
C GLN A 22 0.75 8.04 -14.18
N ASP A 23 1.58 9.01 -14.58
CA ASP A 23 3.04 8.89 -14.55
C ASP A 23 3.59 8.45 -13.18
N GLY A 24 3.06 9.02 -12.08
CA GLY A 24 3.47 8.64 -10.73
C GLY A 24 3.15 7.20 -10.35
N CYS A 25 2.06 6.64 -10.89
CA CYS A 25 1.69 5.24 -10.70
C CYS A 25 2.60 4.31 -11.52
N VAL A 26 2.98 4.73 -12.73
CA VAL A 26 3.94 4.01 -13.58
C VAL A 26 5.33 3.99 -12.92
N GLU A 27 5.81 5.12 -12.42
CA GLU A 27 7.08 5.20 -11.69
C GLU A 27 7.08 4.32 -10.44
N LEU A 28 6.00 4.39 -9.64
CA LEU A 28 5.84 3.57 -8.45
C LEU A 28 5.83 2.07 -8.82
N LYS A 29 5.05 1.68 -9.83
CA LYS A 29 4.99 0.29 -10.30
C LYS A 29 6.36 -0.21 -10.76
N ASN A 30 7.11 0.61 -11.50
CA ASN A 30 8.45 0.26 -11.96
C ASN A 30 9.41 0.05 -10.77
N MET A 31 9.42 0.97 -9.80
CA MET A 31 10.24 0.83 -8.59
C MET A 31 9.90 -0.45 -7.81
N LEU A 32 8.60 -0.73 -7.60
CA LEU A 32 8.15 -1.92 -6.87
C LEU A 32 8.50 -3.21 -7.64
N SER A 33 8.39 -3.20 -8.97
CA SER A 33 8.74 -4.33 -9.82
C SER A 33 10.24 -4.65 -9.76
N GLN A 34 11.11 -3.63 -9.75
CA GLN A 34 12.55 -3.82 -9.59
C GLN A 34 12.92 -4.44 -8.23
N ILE A 35 12.21 -4.04 -7.17
CA ILE A 35 12.35 -4.69 -5.86
C ILE A 35 11.90 -6.14 -5.96
N ASP A 36 10.71 -6.41 -6.51
CA ASP A 36 10.17 -7.76 -6.66
C ASP A 36 11.11 -8.69 -7.44
N GLU A 37 11.69 -8.23 -8.54
CA GLU A 37 12.70 -8.96 -9.31
C GLU A 37 13.93 -9.27 -8.48
N SER A 38 14.44 -8.28 -7.73
CA SER A 38 15.60 -8.45 -6.87
C SER A 38 15.36 -9.47 -5.75
N MET A 39 14.16 -9.49 -5.18
CA MET A 39 13.77 -10.45 -4.14
C MET A 39 13.66 -11.88 -4.71
N LYS A 40 13.18 -12.04 -5.95
CA LYS A 40 13.03 -13.34 -6.63
C LYS A 40 14.37 -14.00 -6.98
N LYS A 41 15.45 -13.23 -7.12
CA LYS A 41 16.78 -13.74 -7.50
C LYS A 41 17.25 -14.83 -6.53
N GLN A 42 17.72 -15.95 -7.09
CA GLN A 42 18.22 -17.09 -6.32
C GLN A 42 19.33 -16.69 -5.32
N GLN A 43 20.25 -15.81 -5.73
CA GLN A 43 21.33 -15.33 -4.87
C GLN A 43 20.80 -14.64 -3.61
N PHE A 44 19.77 -13.80 -3.76
CA PHE A 44 19.15 -13.09 -2.65
C PHE A 44 18.37 -14.05 -1.73
N ARG A 45 17.61 -14.99 -2.32
CA ARG A 45 16.90 -16.04 -1.57
C ARG A 45 17.84 -16.92 -0.76
N LYS A 46 18.97 -17.33 -1.34
CA LYS A 46 20.01 -18.09 -0.64
C LYS A 46 20.65 -17.28 0.49
N LYS A 47 20.82 -15.97 0.32
CA LYS A 47 21.35 -15.07 1.36
C LYS A 47 20.41 -14.99 2.57
N ILE A 48 19.09 -14.94 2.35
CA ILE A 48 18.09 -14.83 3.44
C ILE A 48 17.83 -16.18 4.11
N PHE A 49 17.57 -17.24 3.31
CA PHE A 49 17.08 -18.53 3.81
C PHE A 49 18.15 -19.62 3.90
N GLY A 50 19.37 -19.34 3.44
CA GLY A 50 20.44 -20.32 3.31
C GLY A 50 20.22 -21.33 2.18
N ASN A 51 21.21 -22.21 1.98
CA ASN A 51 21.24 -23.14 0.85
C ASN A 51 20.19 -24.25 0.89
N LYS A 52 19.63 -24.57 2.08
CA LYS A 52 18.69 -25.67 2.25
C LYS A 52 17.23 -25.26 2.05
N LEU A 53 16.85 -24.07 2.52
CA LEU A 53 15.44 -23.68 2.64
C LEU A 53 14.96 -22.71 1.55
N TRP A 54 15.88 -22.08 0.80
CA TRP A 54 15.52 -21.04 -0.18
C TRP A 54 14.46 -21.48 -1.20
N ASN A 55 14.51 -22.74 -1.64
CA ASN A 55 13.55 -23.33 -2.58
C ASN A 55 12.15 -23.52 -2.00
N SER A 56 12.04 -23.66 -0.68
CA SER A 56 10.74 -23.93 -0.03
C SER A 56 9.90 -22.67 0.16
N TYR A 57 10.48 -21.48 0.05
CA TYR A 57 9.76 -20.21 0.22
C TYR A 57 9.39 -19.59 -1.13
N THR A 58 8.11 -19.27 -1.28
CA THR A 58 7.55 -18.58 -2.45
C THR A 58 7.42 -17.09 -2.19
N TYR A 59 7.95 -16.27 -3.10
CA TYR A 59 7.89 -14.82 -2.94
C TYR A 59 6.48 -14.29 -3.18
N GLN A 60 6.02 -13.39 -2.32
CA GLN A 60 4.81 -12.61 -2.52
C GLN A 60 5.18 -11.21 -3.02
N PRO A 61 4.82 -10.85 -4.27
CA PRO A 61 5.17 -9.56 -4.85
C PRO A 61 4.46 -8.38 -4.18
N LEU A 62 5.10 -7.22 -4.26
CA LEU A 62 4.57 -5.93 -3.82
C LEU A 62 3.47 -5.45 -4.75
N VAL A 63 3.66 -5.66 -6.06
CA VAL A 63 2.62 -5.42 -7.07
C VAL A 63 1.73 -6.65 -7.17
N ARG A 64 0.43 -6.47 -6.92
CA ARG A 64 -0.56 -7.55 -6.95
C ARG A 64 -1.57 -7.29 -8.04
N GLN A 65 -1.82 -8.33 -8.82
CA GLN A 65 -2.95 -8.35 -9.73
C GLN A 65 -4.25 -8.41 -8.92
N PRO A 66 -5.30 -7.71 -9.37
CA PRO A 66 -6.63 -7.89 -8.79
C PRO A 66 -7.10 -9.33 -9.00
N PHE A 67 -7.85 -9.86 -8.04
CA PHE A 67 -8.50 -11.14 -8.22
C PHE A 67 -9.64 -10.98 -9.24
N GLU A 68 -9.68 -11.85 -10.23
CA GLU A 68 -10.89 -12.15 -10.99
C GLU A 68 -11.76 -13.00 -10.07
N ASP A 69 -12.87 -12.45 -9.59
CA ASP A 69 -13.79 -13.20 -8.74
C ASP A 69 -14.54 -14.21 -9.65
N GLU A 70 -14.33 -15.52 -9.46
CA GLU A 70 -15.06 -16.59 -10.18
C GLU A 70 -16.56 -16.63 -9.85
N TYR A 71 -17.08 -15.70 -9.05
CA TYR A 71 -18.46 -15.67 -8.55
C TYR A 71 -19.33 -14.52 -9.12
N ASP A 72 -18.81 -13.67 -10.00
CA ASP A 72 -19.60 -12.65 -10.71
C ASP A 72 -20.09 -13.24 -12.06
N SER A 73 -20.96 -14.26 -11.97
CA SER A 73 -21.87 -14.61 -13.07
C SER A 73 -23.18 -13.86 -12.84
N ASP A 74 -23.60 -13.15 -13.87
CA ASP A 74 -24.85 -12.36 -13.97
C ASP A 74 -24.75 -10.93 -13.43
N ASP A 75 -24.02 -10.07 -14.14
CA ASP A 75 -24.62 -8.93 -14.86
C ASP A 75 -23.56 -8.28 -15.76
N GLU A 76 -24.03 -7.61 -16.81
CA GLU A 76 -23.31 -7.01 -17.95
C GLU A 76 -21.79 -6.73 -17.78
N LYS A 77 -21.00 -7.31 -18.68
CA LYS A 77 -19.56 -7.08 -18.85
C LYS A 77 -19.24 -5.63 -19.23
N GLU A 78 -19.32 -4.69 -18.28
CA GLU A 78 -18.37 -3.58 -18.30
C GLU A 78 -17.00 -4.17 -17.97
N GLN A 79 -16.05 -4.05 -18.90
CA GLN A 79 -14.64 -4.31 -18.64
C GLN A 79 -14.16 -3.37 -17.52
N ASN A 80 -14.42 -3.73 -16.27
CA ASN A 80 -13.77 -3.16 -15.12
C ASN A 80 -12.32 -3.64 -15.18
N ASN A 81 -11.49 -2.91 -15.94
CA ASN A 81 -10.03 -3.01 -15.94
C ASN A 81 -9.54 -2.68 -14.52
N LYS A 82 -9.69 -3.63 -13.59
CA LYS A 82 -9.15 -3.49 -12.24
C LYS A 82 -7.64 -3.32 -12.42
N PHE A 83 -7.11 -2.17 -12.00
CA PHE A 83 -5.68 -1.92 -12.08
C PHE A 83 -4.92 -2.83 -11.11
N ASP A 84 -3.65 -3.12 -11.44
CA ASP A 84 -2.70 -3.65 -10.46
C ASP A 84 -2.71 -2.75 -9.22
N ASN A 85 -2.48 -3.32 -8.05
CA ASN A 85 -2.47 -2.56 -6.82
C ASN A 85 -1.26 -2.90 -5.96
N CYS A 86 -0.90 -1.97 -5.08
CA CYS A 86 0.05 -2.22 -4.03
C CYS A 86 -0.52 -1.82 -2.67
N LYS A 87 -0.05 -2.49 -1.62
CA LYS A 87 -0.43 -2.20 -0.23
C LYS A 87 0.76 -1.55 0.46
N ILE A 88 0.57 -0.32 0.94
CA ILE A 88 1.61 0.44 1.64
C ILE A 88 1.10 0.76 3.04
N LYS A 89 1.88 0.47 4.07
CA LYS A 89 1.48 0.67 5.46
C LYS A 89 1.74 2.11 5.92
N LEU A 90 0.97 2.59 6.88
CA LEU A 90 1.35 3.77 7.64
C LEU A 90 2.48 3.40 8.62
N ASP A 91 3.34 4.35 8.93
CA ASP A 91 4.35 4.17 9.96
C ASP A 91 3.67 4.35 11.32
N ILE A 92 3.59 3.27 12.09
CA ILE A 92 2.99 3.27 13.43
C ILE A 92 4.04 2.82 14.42
N ASP A 93 4.18 3.58 15.50
CA ASP A 93 5.04 3.19 16.61
C ASP A 93 4.43 2.01 17.36
N PHE A 94 5.20 0.93 17.52
CA PHE A 94 4.72 -0.33 18.10
C PHE A 94 4.30 -0.19 19.57
N ASN A 95 4.96 0.68 20.33
CA ASN A 95 4.73 0.80 21.78
C ASN A 95 3.56 1.73 22.08
N THR A 96 3.48 2.84 21.34
CA THR A 96 2.49 3.90 21.57
C THR A 96 1.26 3.78 20.67
N LYS A 97 1.30 2.94 19.63
CA LYS A 97 0.30 2.82 18.56
C LYS A 97 0.01 4.15 17.83
N ASN A 98 0.88 5.14 17.97
CA ASN A 98 0.72 6.45 17.32
C ASN A 98 1.21 6.41 15.88
N ILE A 99 0.52 7.11 15.00
CA ILE A 99 0.93 7.28 13.61
C ILE A 99 2.10 8.27 13.55
N MET A 100 3.24 7.79 13.06
CA MET A 100 4.48 8.55 12.86
C MET A 100 4.55 9.18 11.46
N THR A 101 3.75 8.68 10.52
CA THR A 101 3.64 9.25 9.18
C THR A 101 3.25 10.73 9.25
N SER A 102 4.04 11.60 8.64
CA SER A 102 3.71 13.03 8.57
C SER A 102 2.77 13.32 7.41
N PHE A 103 1.61 13.90 7.71
CA PHE A 103 0.60 14.25 6.70
C PHE A 103 0.61 15.75 6.40
N PHE A 104 0.43 16.05 5.12
CA PHE A 104 0.40 17.39 4.59
C PHE A 104 -0.80 17.55 3.66
N ILE A 105 -1.68 18.50 3.94
CA ILE A 105 -2.84 18.77 3.09
C ILE A 105 -2.54 19.98 2.22
N LYS A 106 -2.66 19.80 0.91
CA LYS A 106 -2.57 20.87 -0.08
C LYS A 106 -3.97 21.40 -0.34
N ASP A 107 -4.18 22.66 -0.01
CA ASP A 107 -5.42 23.36 -0.30
C ASP A 107 -5.50 23.63 -1.82
N THR A 108 -6.60 23.26 -2.48
CA THR A 108 -6.73 23.44 -3.93
C THR A 108 -6.86 24.92 -4.31
N ASN A 109 -7.26 25.78 -3.37
CA ASN A 109 -7.47 27.21 -3.60
C ASN A 109 -6.29 28.08 -3.18
N LYS A 110 -5.39 27.58 -2.32
CA LYS A 110 -4.19 28.29 -1.87
C LYS A 110 -2.98 27.41 -2.11
N LYS A 111 -1.89 27.94 -2.70
CA LYS A 111 -0.59 27.23 -2.84
C LYS A 111 0.09 26.89 -1.49
N THR A 112 -0.63 26.87 -0.39
CA THR A 112 -0.14 26.58 0.96
C THR A 112 -0.34 25.11 1.28
N VAL A 113 0.73 24.47 1.76
CA VAL A 113 0.70 23.10 2.30
C VAL A 113 0.65 23.22 3.82
N LYS A 114 -0.34 22.59 4.45
CA LYS A 114 -0.48 22.57 5.92
C LYS A 114 -0.12 21.20 6.45
N LYS A 115 0.76 21.14 7.45
CA LYS A 115 1.03 19.91 8.20
C LYS A 115 -0.16 19.63 9.10
N VAL A 116 -0.69 18.41 9.05
CA VAL A 116 -1.79 17.95 9.90
C VAL A 116 -1.28 16.81 10.77
N ASN A 117 -1.60 16.87 12.06
CA ASN A 117 -1.28 15.80 12.99
C ASN A 117 -2.47 14.83 13.04
N ILE A 118 -2.31 13.65 12.45
CA ILE A 118 -3.34 12.63 12.34
C ILE A 118 -2.95 11.52 13.32
N GLY A 119 -3.72 11.37 14.39
CA GLY A 119 -3.45 10.38 15.44
C GLY A 119 -4.12 9.02 15.17
N LYS A 120 -5.23 9.02 14.45
CA LYS A 120 -6.04 7.84 14.14
C LYS A 120 -6.25 7.69 12.64
N VAL A 121 -6.51 6.46 12.19
CA VAL A 121 -6.80 6.20 10.78
C VAL A 121 -8.12 6.85 10.37
N SER A 122 -9.10 6.97 11.28
CA SER A 122 -10.37 7.66 10.99
C SER A 122 -10.20 9.12 10.57
N ASP A 123 -9.29 9.86 11.21
CA ASP A 123 -9.03 11.27 10.85
C ASP A 123 -8.34 11.37 9.47
N LEU A 124 -7.66 10.31 9.03
CA LEU A 124 -7.09 10.25 7.68
C LEU A 124 -8.17 10.09 6.61
N GLU A 125 -9.23 9.33 6.90
CA GLU A 125 -10.32 9.05 5.96
C GLU A 125 -11.10 10.33 5.60
N GLU A 126 -11.22 11.28 6.54
CA GLU A 126 -11.82 12.60 6.28
C GLU A 126 -11.03 13.42 5.24
N HIS A 127 -9.73 13.18 5.13
CA HIS A 127 -8.84 13.92 4.24
C HIS A 127 -8.51 13.18 2.96
N LEU A 128 -8.41 11.85 3.03
CA LEU A 128 -8.13 10.96 1.91
C LEU A 128 -9.43 10.38 1.35
N THR A 129 -10.21 11.23 0.69
CA THR A 129 -11.47 10.84 0.07
C THR A 129 -11.28 10.31 -1.35
N PHE A 130 -12.32 9.67 -1.89
CA PHE A 130 -12.32 9.18 -3.27
C PHE A 130 -12.02 10.32 -4.28
N GLY A 131 -11.11 10.04 -5.23
CA GLY A 131 -10.63 11.04 -6.20
C GLY A 131 -9.55 11.99 -5.67
N SER A 132 -9.08 11.82 -4.43
CA SER A 132 -7.92 12.58 -3.92
C SER A 132 -6.63 12.16 -4.61
N SER A 133 -5.74 13.12 -4.83
CA SER A 133 -4.39 12.85 -5.34
C SER A 133 -3.39 12.79 -4.20
N ILE A 134 -2.54 11.76 -4.18
CA ILE A 134 -1.50 11.59 -3.15
C ILE A 134 -0.10 11.66 -3.75
N ARG A 135 0.82 12.25 -2.98
CA ARG A 135 2.26 12.13 -3.20
C ARG A 135 2.88 11.62 -1.92
N MET A 136 3.68 10.56 -2.01
CA MET A 136 4.20 9.85 -0.83
C MET A 136 5.70 9.66 -0.90
N VAL A 137 6.34 9.72 0.27
CA VAL A 137 7.71 9.25 0.49
C VAL A 137 7.61 7.91 1.19
N VAL A 138 8.07 6.86 0.52
CA VAL A 138 7.98 5.47 1.01
C VAL A 138 9.36 4.89 1.28
N THR A 139 9.43 3.99 2.25
CA THR A 139 10.64 3.22 2.56
C THR A 139 10.28 1.74 2.72
N THR A 140 11.26 0.88 2.54
CA THR A 140 11.16 -0.52 2.96
C THR A 140 11.11 -0.58 4.49
N ASP A 141 10.22 -1.40 5.02
CA ASP A 141 9.98 -1.55 6.46
C ASP A 141 10.59 -2.85 6.99
N LYS A 142 10.01 -3.99 6.59
CA LYS A 142 10.48 -5.31 7.01
C LYS A 142 10.40 -6.34 5.90
N LEU A 143 11.32 -7.28 5.97
CA LEU A 143 11.23 -8.57 5.30
C LEU A 143 10.55 -9.55 6.24
N TRP A 144 9.48 -10.20 5.77
CA TRP A 144 8.75 -11.20 6.56
C TRP A 144 8.76 -12.55 5.85
N ALA A 145 8.63 -13.62 6.62
CA ALA A 145 8.48 -14.98 6.12
C ALA A 145 7.49 -15.75 7.00
N SER A 146 6.52 -16.45 6.40
CA SER A 146 5.55 -17.27 7.13
C SER A 146 6.14 -18.65 7.47
N LYS A 147 5.90 -19.09 8.71
CA LYS A 147 6.37 -20.40 9.20
C LYS A 147 5.34 -21.53 9.06
N GLY A 148 4.08 -21.22 8.74
CA GLY A 148 2.98 -22.19 8.64
C GLY A 148 2.40 -22.30 7.23
N GLY A 149 1.85 -23.48 6.90
CA GLY A 149 1.20 -23.76 5.60
C GLY A 149 2.14 -23.57 4.41
N ALA A 150 1.66 -22.87 3.38
CA ALA A 150 2.51 -22.43 2.28
C ALA A 150 3.52 -21.39 2.78
N LYS A 151 4.81 -21.74 2.67
CA LYS A 151 5.92 -20.89 3.08
C LYS A 151 6.04 -19.72 2.10
N HIS A 152 5.60 -18.55 2.54
CA HIS A 152 5.68 -17.32 1.78
C HIS A 152 6.66 -16.35 2.43
N TYR A 153 7.20 -15.45 1.63
CA TYR A 153 7.99 -14.33 2.12
C TYR A 153 7.74 -13.10 1.27
N GLY A 154 7.95 -11.92 1.85
CA GLY A 154 7.68 -10.67 1.17
C GLY A 154 8.31 -9.48 1.87
N VAL A 155 8.33 -8.36 1.17
CA VAL A 155 8.71 -7.06 1.74
C VAL A 155 7.44 -6.29 2.09
N THR A 156 7.48 -5.50 3.14
CA THR A 156 6.47 -4.46 3.37
C THR A 156 7.09 -3.08 3.19
N MET A 157 6.29 -2.18 2.64
CA MET A 157 6.62 -0.76 2.51
C MET A 157 5.84 0.04 3.52
N LYS A 158 6.42 1.13 4.02
CA LYS A 158 5.74 2.11 4.86
C LYS A 158 5.88 3.53 4.34
N VAL A 159 4.89 4.36 4.63
CA VAL A 159 4.88 5.79 4.27
C VAL A 159 5.52 6.61 5.40
N LEU A 160 6.58 7.34 5.07
CA LEU A 160 7.19 8.31 6.00
C LEU A 160 6.46 9.64 5.96
N GLN A 161 6.11 10.09 4.76
CA GLN A 161 5.42 11.37 4.54
C GLN A 161 4.40 11.24 3.42
N MET A 162 3.25 11.88 3.60
CA MET A 162 2.19 11.91 2.60
C MET A 162 1.67 13.33 2.41
N VAL A 163 1.62 13.76 1.16
CA VAL A 163 0.93 14.98 0.74
C VAL A 163 -0.38 14.57 0.08
N ILE A 164 -1.49 15.06 0.59
CA ILE A 164 -2.84 14.80 0.10
C ILE A 164 -3.36 16.07 -0.56
N THR A 165 -3.87 15.93 -1.78
CA THR A 165 -4.65 16.97 -2.45
C THR A 165 -6.09 16.46 -2.54
N PRO A 166 -6.99 16.92 -1.65
CA PRO A 166 -8.38 16.48 -1.64
C PRO A 166 -9.09 16.82 -2.96
N ASN A 167 -10.06 15.99 -3.33
CA ASN A 167 -10.93 16.29 -4.47
C ASN A 167 -11.91 17.44 -4.10
N LYS A 168 -12.18 18.34 -5.04
CA LYS A 168 -13.06 19.53 -4.85
C LYS A 168 -14.54 19.20 -4.61
N GLN A 169 -14.92 17.93 -4.48
CA GLN A 169 -16.31 17.46 -4.35
C GLN A 169 -16.81 17.25 -2.92
N SER A 170 -16.09 17.69 -1.88
CA SER A 170 -16.70 17.78 -0.54
C SER A 170 -17.32 19.16 -0.35
N GLY A 171 -18.51 19.34 -0.90
CA GLY A 171 -19.29 20.57 -0.80
C GLY A 171 -20.77 20.34 -1.13
N SER A 172 -21.50 19.78 -0.19
CA SER A 172 -22.87 20.20 0.17
C SER A 172 -23.17 19.77 1.60
#